data_AF-Q9V2V0-F1
#
_entry.id   AF-Q9V2V0-F1
#
_cell.length_a   1.000
_cell.length_b   1.000
_cell.length_c   1.000
_cell.angle_alpha   90.00
_cell.angle_beta   90.00
_cell.angle_gamma   90.00
#
_symmetry.space_group_name_H-M   'P 1'
#
loop_
_entity.id
_entity.type
_entity.pdbx_description
1 polymer ?
#
loop_
_entity_poly.entity_id
_entity_poly.type
_entity_poly.pdbx_seq_one_letter_code
_entity_poly.pdbx_strand_id
1 'polypeptide(L)'
;MLVVCMGSYSERIRSLEWRYRNSSKSEWRRGEYKAFIDKVKDKPPLNDSIARRVEWLINNVNLKDLHKTAGYESILLALVYYMCREDGRNLPLDRYSVFKEYGVDEKLVITVVSNLLRWYRSREPTCRGHANMTG
;
A
#
# COMPACT_ATOMS: atom_id res chain seq x y z
N MET A 1 25.67 -9.21 -18.37
CA MET A 1 25.26 -8.03 -17.57
C MET A 1 24.06 -7.42 -18.27
N LEU A 2 22.84 -7.83 -17.92
CA LEU A 2 21.62 -7.29 -18.56
C LEU A 2 21.23 -6.01 -17.83
N VAL A 3 21.60 -4.88 -18.42
CA VAL A 3 21.05 -3.58 -18.05
C VAL A 3 19.59 -3.61 -18.48
N VAL A 4 18.69 -3.86 -17.53
CA VAL A 4 17.26 -3.68 -17.76
C VAL A 4 17.04 -2.17 -17.82
N CYS A 5 17.05 -1.61 -19.03
CA CYS A 5 16.65 -0.23 -19.27
C CYS A 5 15.23 -0.05 -18.75
N MET A 6 15.09 0.51 -17.55
CA MET A 6 13.80 0.95 -17.02
C MET A 6 13.34 2.10 -17.90
N GLY A 7 12.38 1.82 -18.78
CA GLY A 7 11.73 2.84 -19.59
C GLY A 7 11.15 3.96 -18.72
N SER A 8 11.01 5.14 -19.32
CA SER A 8 10.39 6.31 -18.69
C SER A 8 9.05 5.94 -18.05
N TYR A 9 8.64 6.62 -16.97
CA TYR A 9 7.35 6.39 -16.32
C TYR A 9 6.17 6.37 -17.31
N SER A 10 6.22 7.20 -18.36
CA SER A 10 5.24 7.21 -19.44
C SER A 10 5.22 5.91 -20.27
N GLU A 11 6.36 5.28 -20.51
CA GLU A 11 6.47 3.98 -21.19
C GLU A 11 5.95 2.84 -20.32
N ARG A 12 6.17 2.94 -19.01
CA ARG A 12 5.66 1.98 -18.04
C ARG A 12 4.14 2.05 -17.90
N ILE A 13 3.58 3.25 -17.86
CA ILE A 13 2.13 3.48 -17.93
C ILE A 13 1.57 2.91 -19.24
N ARG A 14 2.18 3.18 -20.40
CA ARG A 14 1.75 2.59 -21.68
C ARG A 14 1.81 1.06 -21.70
N SER A 15 2.87 0.47 -21.14
CA SER A 15 3.00 -0.99 -21.07
C SER A 15 1.91 -1.59 -20.18
N LEU A 16 1.52 -0.91 -19.11
CA LEU A 16 0.41 -1.31 -18.25
C LEU A 16 -0.94 -1.10 -18.95
N GLU A 17 -1.15 0.04 -19.61
CA GLU A 17 -2.29 0.33 -20.52
C GLU A 17 -2.52 -0.80 -21.50
N TRP A 18 -1.45 -1.28 -22.13
CA TRP A 18 -1.52 -2.36 -23.09
C TRP A 18 -1.85 -3.70 -22.43
N ARG A 19 -1.19 -4.03 -21.31
CA ARG A 19 -1.37 -5.29 -20.59
C ARG A 19 -2.77 -5.44 -19.98
N TYR A 20 -3.39 -4.35 -19.53
CA TYR A 20 -4.68 -4.36 -18.84
C TYR A 20 -5.83 -3.78 -19.68
N ARG A 21 -5.64 -3.54 -20.98
CA ARG A 21 -6.61 -2.95 -21.91
C ARG A 21 -7.97 -3.65 -21.92
N ASN A 22 -7.98 -4.97 -21.73
CA ASN A 22 -9.18 -5.81 -21.74
C ASN A 22 -9.58 -6.30 -20.34
N SER A 23 -8.95 -5.76 -19.29
CA SER A 23 -9.17 -6.16 -17.91
C SER A 23 -10.33 -5.39 -17.28
N SER A 24 -10.84 -5.91 -16.17
CA SER A 24 -11.84 -5.19 -15.40
C SER A 24 -11.27 -3.86 -14.86
N LYS A 25 -12.13 -2.84 -14.67
CA LYS A 25 -11.73 -1.52 -14.13
C LYS A 25 -11.03 -1.62 -12.76
N SER A 26 -11.31 -2.67 -12.00
CA SER A 26 -10.65 -2.96 -10.72
C SER A 26 -9.23 -3.50 -10.90
N GLU A 27 -8.98 -4.37 -11.88
CA GLU A 27 -7.64 -4.86 -12.22
C GLU A 27 -6.78 -3.75 -12.83
N TRP A 28 -7.35 -2.92 -13.70
CA TRP A 28 -6.72 -1.72 -14.23
C TRP A 28 -6.14 -0.84 -13.10
N ARG A 29 -6.98 -0.50 -12.12
CA ARG A 29 -6.58 0.31 -10.97
C ARG A 29 -5.50 -0.34 -10.11
N ARG A 30 -5.54 -1.66 -9.92
CA ARG A 30 -4.45 -2.39 -9.24
C ARG A 30 -3.13 -2.26 -9.99
N GLY A 31 -3.16 -2.27 -11.33
CA GLY A 31 -2.01 -1.99 -12.19
C GLY A 31 -1.42 -0.60 -11.94
N GLU A 32 -2.27 0.43 -11.88
CA GLU A 32 -1.86 1.82 -11.59
C GLU A 32 -1.19 1.93 -10.21
N TYR A 33 -1.73 1.26 -9.18
CA TYR A 33 -1.15 1.27 -7.83
C TYR A 33 0.23 0.63 -7.79
N LYS A 34 0.43 -0.49 -8.50
CA LYS A 34 1.74 -1.14 -8.60
C LYS A 34 2.74 -0.28 -9.38
N ALA A 35 2.29 0.38 -10.45
CA ALA A 35 3.10 1.33 -11.20
C ALA A 35 3.60 2.48 -10.32
N PHE A 36 2.69 3.01 -9.48
CA PHE A 36 3.02 4.05 -8.53
C PHE A 36 4.08 3.59 -7.54
N ILE A 37 3.90 2.42 -6.90
CA ILE A 37 4.89 1.87 -5.96
C ILE A 37 6.25 1.71 -6.63
N ASP A 38 6.30 1.17 -7.84
CA ASP A 38 7.58 0.98 -8.52
C ASP A 38 8.20 2.30 -9.03
N LYS A 39 7.41 3.35 -9.25
CA LYS A 39 7.92 4.71 -9.49
C LYS A 39 8.60 5.29 -8.25
N VAL A 40 8.09 4.99 -7.06
CA VAL A 40 8.58 5.59 -5.81
C VAL A 40 9.48 4.68 -4.98
N LYS A 41 9.68 3.41 -5.37
CA LYS A 41 10.43 2.41 -4.58
C LYS A 41 11.91 2.78 -4.35
N ASP A 42 12.50 3.53 -5.27
CA ASP A 42 13.90 3.97 -5.17
C ASP A 42 14.05 5.25 -4.32
N LYS A 43 12.93 5.86 -3.89
CA LYS A 43 12.92 7.02 -3.00
C LYS A 43 12.88 6.54 -1.54
N PRO A 44 13.83 6.95 -0.68
CA PRO A 44 13.73 6.70 0.75
C PRO A 44 12.38 7.21 1.32
N PRO A 45 11.75 6.49 2.26
CA PRO A 45 12.26 5.31 2.97
C PRO A 45 11.93 3.96 2.31
N LEU A 46 11.38 3.96 1.08
CA LEU A 46 10.98 2.74 0.40
C LEU A 46 12.19 1.87 0.04
N ASN A 47 11.95 0.56 -0.02
CA ASN A 47 12.87 -0.45 -0.54
C ASN A 47 12.05 -1.64 -1.06
N ASP A 48 12.72 -2.62 -1.68
CA ASP A 48 12.05 -3.79 -2.27
C ASP A 48 11.24 -4.61 -1.25
N SER A 49 11.69 -4.69 0.00
CA SER A 49 10.97 -5.41 1.07
C SER A 49 9.62 -4.74 1.36
N ILE A 50 9.63 -3.42 1.60
CA ILE A 50 8.42 -2.64 1.86
C ILE A 50 7.52 -2.64 0.63
N ALA A 51 8.08 -2.50 -0.57
CA ALA A 51 7.32 -2.54 -1.82
C ALA A 51 6.53 -3.85 -1.96
N ARG A 52 7.16 -5.00 -1.72
CA ARG A 52 6.49 -6.32 -1.76
C ARG A 52 5.35 -6.43 -0.76
N ARG A 53 5.54 -5.92 0.46
CA ARG A 53 4.49 -5.92 1.50
C ARG A 53 3.30 -5.05 1.10
N VAL A 54 3.55 -3.88 0.49
CA VAL A 54 2.49 -3.00 -0.02
C VAL A 54 1.77 -3.63 -1.23
N GLU A 55 2.51 -4.26 -2.14
CA GLU A 55 1.92 -4.99 -3.27
C GLU A 55 0.98 -6.11 -2.81
N TRP A 56 1.35 -6.82 -1.74
CA TRP A 56 0.45 -7.81 -1.13
C TRP A 56 -0.85 -7.15 -0.65
N LEU A 57 -0.79 -5.99 0.01
CA LEU A 57 -1.98 -5.25 0.44
C LEU A 57 -2.83 -4.77 -0.74
N ILE A 58 -2.23 -4.29 -1.84
CA ILE A 58 -2.95 -3.90 -3.07
C ILE A 58 -3.80 -5.04 -3.62
N ASN A 59 -3.29 -6.28 -3.54
CA ASN A 59 -4.00 -7.46 -4.06
C ASN A 59 -5.13 -7.94 -3.12
N ASN A 60 -5.00 -7.72 -1.81
CA ASN A 60 -5.86 -8.35 -0.80
C ASN A 60 -6.85 -7.39 -0.12
N VAL A 61 -6.53 -6.10 -0.05
CA VAL A 61 -7.29 -5.07 0.66
C VAL A 61 -7.92 -4.11 -0.34
N ASN A 62 -9.19 -3.78 -0.12
CA ASN A 62 -9.78 -2.63 -0.80
C ASN A 62 -9.31 -1.34 -0.10
N LEU A 63 -8.40 -0.61 -0.75
CA LEU A 63 -7.77 0.58 -0.17
C LEU A 63 -8.77 1.66 0.26
N LYS A 64 -9.95 1.74 -0.38
CA LYS A 64 -10.99 2.72 0.01
C LYS A 64 -11.72 2.38 1.30
N ASP A 65 -11.63 1.13 1.76
CA ASP A 65 -12.12 0.75 3.09
C ASP A 65 -11.16 1.26 4.18
N LEU A 66 -9.88 1.51 3.84
CA LEU A 66 -8.91 2.11 4.75
C LEU A 66 -9.12 3.61 4.90
N HIS A 67 -9.43 4.29 3.80
CA HIS A 67 -9.81 5.71 3.81
C HIS A 67 -10.67 6.08 2.60
N LYS A 68 -11.91 6.50 2.84
CA LYS A 68 -12.89 6.73 1.75
C LYS A 68 -12.51 7.90 0.84
N THR A 69 -12.06 9.01 1.43
CA THR A 69 -11.85 10.28 0.71
C THR A 69 -10.43 10.49 0.18
N ALA A 70 -9.39 9.94 0.83
CA ALA A 70 -8.00 10.14 0.47
C ALA A 70 -7.65 9.52 -0.90
N GLY A 71 -6.67 10.11 -1.60
CA GLY A 71 -6.09 9.55 -2.82
C GLY A 71 -5.47 8.18 -2.56
N TYR A 72 -5.44 7.32 -3.58
CA TYR A 72 -4.88 5.96 -3.43
C TYR A 72 -3.39 6.01 -3.14
N GLU A 73 -2.67 6.91 -3.78
CA GLU A 73 -1.24 7.18 -3.58
C GLU A 73 -0.95 7.56 -2.13
N SER A 74 -1.74 8.46 -1.55
CA SER A 74 -1.60 8.87 -0.15
C SER A 74 -1.88 7.72 0.82
N ILE A 75 -2.90 6.88 0.53
CA ILE A 75 -3.19 5.68 1.33
C ILE A 75 -2.02 4.68 1.25
N LEU A 76 -1.48 4.45 0.06
CA LEU A 76 -0.35 3.56 -0.16
C LEU A 76 0.91 4.05 0.58
N LEU A 77 1.19 5.34 0.54
CA LEU A 77 2.31 5.92 1.25
C LEU A 77 2.12 5.93 2.78
N ALA A 78 0.89 6.06 3.27
CA ALA A 78 0.58 5.85 4.69
C ALA A 78 0.87 4.40 5.13
N LEU A 79 0.59 3.41 4.27
CA LEU A 79 0.94 2.01 4.51
C LEU A 79 2.46 1.78 4.49
N VAL A 80 3.17 2.41 3.55
CA VAL A 80 4.65 2.41 3.53
C VAL A 80 5.22 2.94 4.84
N TYR A 81 4.70 4.07 5.32
CA TYR A 81 5.14 4.68 6.56
C TYR A 81 4.92 3.75 7.77
N TYR A 82 3.75 3.11 7.85
CA TYR A 82 3.46 2.10 8.87
C TYR A 82 4.47 0.95 8.85
N MET A 83 4.76 0.39 7.68
CA MET A 83 5.73 -0.71 7.54
C MET A 83 7.14 -0.29 7.95
N CYS A 84 7.54 0.93 7.63
CA CYS A 84 8.82 1.47 8.10
C CYS A 84 8.88 1.49 9.63
N ARG A 85 7.79 1.89 10.29
CA ARG A 85 7.72 1.89 11.76
C ARG A 85 7.73 0.49 12.34
N GLU A 86 7.05 -0.47 11.71
CA GLU A 86 7.12 -1.89 12.12
C GLU A 86 8.54 -2.46 12.01
N ASP A 87 9.29 -2.05 10.98
CA ASP A 87 10.70 -2.43 10.81
C ASP A 87 11.64 -1.71 11.82
N GLY A 88 11.10 -1.03 12.82
CA GLY A 88 11.85 -0.32 13.86
C GLY A 88 12.41 1.03 13.42
N ARG A 89 12.06 1.53 12.24
CA ARG A 89 12.52 2.84 11.76
C ARG A 89 11.66 3.93 12.36
N ASN A 90 12.23 4.72 13.28
CA ASN A 90 11.57 5.90 13.79
C ASN A 90 11.75 7.07 12.81
N LEU A 91 10.83 7.16 11.84
CA LEU A 91 10.90 8.11 10.75
C LEU A 91 9.99 9.31 11.01
N PRO A 92 10.49 10.56 11.03
CA PRO A 92 9.62 11.72 10.94
C PRO A 92 9.06 11.84 9.52
N LEU A 93 7.75 12.07 9.38
CA LEU A 93 7.10 12.25 8.07
C LEU A 93 7.74 13.39 7.26
N ASP A 94 8.04 14.51 7.91
CA ASP A 94 8.61 15.71 7.29
C ASP A 94 10.01 15.51 6.70
N ARG A 95 10.70 14.42 7.09
CA ARG A 95 12.05 14.11 6.61
C ARG A 95 12.06 13.61 5.17
N TYR A 96 10.93 13.11 4.65
CA TYR A 96 10.87 12.48 3.34
C TYR A 96 9.97 13.26 2.40
N SER A 97 10.57 13.78 1.33
CA SER A 97 9.88 14.57 0.31
C SER A 97 8.71 13.83 -0.32
N VAL A 98 8.78 12.50 -0.45
CA VAL A 98 7.70 11.68 -1.01
C VAL A 98 6.43 11.73 -0.17
N PHE A 99 6.51 11.80 1.16
CA PHE A 99 5.30 11.91 1.99
C PHE A 99 4.67 13.29 1.85
N LYS A 100 5.49 14.34 1.81
CA LYS A 100 5.03 15.72 1.63
C LYS A 100 4.41 15.96 0.25
N GLU A 101 5.02 15.43 -0.81
CA GLU A 101 4.56 15.54 -2.20
C GLU A 101 3.11 15.03 -2.37
N TYR A 102 2.75 14.00 -1.60
CA TYR A 102 1.46 13.32 -1.69
C TYR A 102 0.53 13.62 -0.50
N GLY A 103 0.85 14.65 0.30
CA GLY A 103 -0.01 15.12 1.40
C GLY A 103 -0.24 14.07 2.49
N VAL A 104 0.77 13.27 2.81
CA VAL A 104 0.68 12.25 3.86
C VAL A 104 1.00 12.89 5.21
N ASP A 105 -0.04 13.04 6.03
CA ASP A 105 0.05 13.54 7.40
C ASP A 105 -0.21 12.45 8.45
N GLU A 106 0.06 12.76 9.72
CA GLU A 106 -0.12 11.82 10.83
C GLU A 106 -1.58 11.35 10.97
N LYS A 107 -2.56 12.23 10.73
CA LYS A 107 -3.98 11.90 10.87
C LYS A 107 -4.41 10.88 9.81
N LEU A 108 -3.93 11.04 8.59
CA LEU A 108 -4.12 10.09 7.50
C LEU A 108 -3.51 8.73 7.88
N VAL A 109 -2.26 8.72 8.35
CA VAL A 109 -1.57 7.50 8.78
C VAL A 109 -2.35 6.77 9.86
N ILE A 110 -2.73 7.47 10.93
CA ILE A 110 -3.47 6.90 12.05
C ILE A 110 -4.78 6.26 11.58
N THR A 111 -5.52 6.96 10.71
CA THR A 111 -6.79 6.48 10.19
C THR A 111 -6.63 5.23 9.33
N VAL A 112 -5.69 5.27 8.37
CA VAL A 112 -5.39 4.14 7.46
C VAL A 112 -4.96 2.91 8.25
N VAL A 113 -4.03 3.07 9.20
CA VAL A 113 -3.51 1.97 10.02
C VAL A 113 -4.59 1.39 10.93
N SER A 114 -5.39 2.24 11.57
CA SER A 114 -6.49 1.78 12.44
C SER A 114 -7.49 0.92 11.68
N ASN A 115 -7.85 1.32 10.46
CA ASN A 115 -8.77 0.56 9.62
C ASN A 115 -8.11 -0.70 9.06
N LEU A 116 -6.81 -0.68 8.77
CA LEU A 116 -6.07 -1.88 8.37
C LEU A 116 -6.04 -2.92 9.49
N LEU A 117 -5.78 -2.50 10.74
CA LEU A 117 -5.79 -3.39 11.89
C LEU A 117 -7.19 -3.98 12.14
N ARG A 118 -8.25 -3.19 11.96
CA ARG A 118 -9.64 -3.69 12.00
C ARG A 118 -9.90 -4.73 10.93
N TRP A 119 -9.37 -4.51 9.72
CA TRP A 119 -9.48 -5.47 8.63
C TRP A 119 -8.72 -6.78 8.89
N TYR A 120 -7.55 -6.73 9.54
CA TYR A 120 -6.85 -7.95 9.96
C TYR A 120 -7.67 -8.72 11.00
N ARG A 121 -8.18 -8.03 12.04
CA ARG A 121 -8.99 -8.64 13.10
C ARG A 121 -10.30 -9.27 12.61
N SER A 122 -10.92 -8.70 11.57
CA SER A 122 -12.16 -9.29 11.02
C SER A 122 -11.92 -10.58 10.23
N ARG A 123 -10.65 -10.90 9.93
CA ARG A 123 -10.22 -12.08 9.18
C ARG A 123 -9.47 -13.09 10.03
N GLU A 124 -9.07 -12.72 11.24
CA GLU A 124 -8.63 -13.71 12.22
C GLU A 124 -9.82 -14.63 12.53
N PRO A 125 -9.65 -15.97 12.45
CA PRO A 125 -10.67 -16.87 12.94
C PRO A 125 -10.90 -16.50 14.41
N THR A 126 -12.12 -16.07 14.72
CA THR A 126 -12.51 -15.87 16.10
C THR A 126 -12.47 -17.23 16.74
N CYS A 127 -11.39 -17.53 17.46
CA CYS A 127 -11.38 -18.57 18.47
C CYS A 127 -12.33 -18.12 19.59
N ARG A 128 -13.64 -18.07 19.31
CA ARG A 128 -14.64 -18.16 20.34
C ARG A 128 -14.48 -19.56 20.90
N GLY A 129 -13.72 -19.65 21.99
CA GLY A 129 -13.77 -20.83 22.83
C GLY A 129 -15.23 -21.15 23.06
N HIS A 130 -15.64 -22.35 22.65
CA HIS A 130 -16.75 -23.02 23.26
C HIS A 130 -16.46 -23.01 24.77
N ALA A 131 -17.02 -22.04 25.48
CA ALA A 131 -17.21 -22.18 26.91
C ALA A 131 -18.16 -23.36 27.04
N ASN A 132 -17.58 -24.52 27.34
CA ASN A 132 -18.29 -25.77 27.52
C ASN A 132 -19.46 -25.54 28.47
N MET A 133 -20.61 -26.04 28.03
CA MET A 133 -21.72 -26.41 28.88
C MET A 133 -21.20 -27.28 30.03
N THR A 134 -21.21 -26.76 31.25
CA THR A 134 -21.31 -27.54 32.49
C THR A 134 -21.88 -26.63 33.57
N GLY A 135 -23.11 -26.93 33.98
CA GLY A 135 -23.91 -26.24 34.98
C GLY A 135 -25.34 -26.73 34.89
#